data_AF-A0A817A0U8-F1
#
_entry.id   AF-A0A817A0U8-F1
#
_cell.length_a   1.000
_cell.length_b   1.000
_cell.length_c   1.000
_cell.angle_alpha   90.00
_cell.angle_beta   90.00
_cell.angle_gamma   90.00
#
_symmetry.space_group_name_H-M   'P 1'
#
loop_
_entity.id
_entity.type
_entity.pdbx_description
1 polymer ?
#
loop_
_entity_poly.entity_id
_entity_poly.type
_entity_poly.pdbx_seq_one_letter_code
_entity_poly.pdbx_strand_id
1 'polypeptide(L)'
;MPREKILFAGGGTTKSWKVLLALRILAFIATLAAAIVMGLNKETKTLVVATIGTVPIKATLTAKFQDTPAFVFFVIANAMVSFHNLLMIALQIFSRKLEYKGFRLLSVAILDMLNATLVSAAANAAVFIAELGKNGNKHAKWNKVCDRFSIYCDHGRGALIAAFSGVILMLLVSAVSISRLSIYSNKSSTSTAAAVASP
;
A
#
# COMPACT_ATOMS: atom_id res chain seq x y z
N MET A 1 1.26 -46.60 10.68
CA MET A 1 0.56 -45.59 9.85
C MET A 1 -0.94 -45.79 9.96
N PRO A 2 -1.66 -44.93 10.70
CA PRO A 2 -3.09 -44.75 10.47
C PRO A 2 -3.37 -43.36 9.90
N ARG A 3 -4.34 -43.35 9.00
CA ARG A 3 -4.99 -42.17 8.45
C ARG A 3 -5.65 -41.37 9.58
N GLU A 4 -5.03 -40.30 10.04
CA GLU A 4 -5.81 -39.22 10.63
C GLU A 4 -6.24 -38.26 9.53
N LYS A 5 -7.51 -38.44 9.15
CA LYS A 5 -8.38 -37.33 8.80
C LYS A 5 -8.34 -36.36 9.99
N ILE A 6 -7.29 -35.52 10.08
CA ILE A 6 -7.28 -34.38 10.99
C ILE A 6 -8.35 -33.46 10.45
N LEU A 7 -9.53 -33.68 11.03
CA LEU A 7 -10.67 -32.81 11.12
C LEU A 7 -10.17 -31.37 11.09
N PHE A 8 -10.27 -30.76 9.92
CA PHE A 8 -10.26 -29.32 9.75
C PHE A 8 -11.48 -28.80 10.53
N ALA A 9 -11.32 -28.63 11.84
CA ALA A 9 -12.25 -27.91 12.69
C ALA A 9 -12.36 -26.49 12.12
N GLY A 10 -13.49 -26.25 11.44
CA GLY A 10 -13.78 -25.03 10.70
C GLY A 10 -14.01 -25.34 9.22
N GLY A 11 -15.27 -25.54 8.84
CA GLY A 11 -15.78 -25.56 7.45
C GLY A 11 -15.57 -24.25 6.65
N GLY A 12 -14.54 -23.46 6.98
CA GLY A 12 -14.20 -22.17 6.38
C GLY A 12 -12.78 -22.06 5.78
N THR A 13 -11.92 -23.08 5.87
CA THR A 13 -10.48 -22.96 5.54
C THR A 13 -10.21 -22.58 4.07
N THR A 14 -10.96 -23.12 3.11
CA THR A 14 -10.86 -22.74 1.68
C THR A 14 -11.44 -21.35 1.42
N LYS A 15 -12.52 -20.98 2.12
CA LYS A 15 -13.15 -19.65 2.01
C LYS A 15 -12.19 -18.56 2.50
N SER A 16 -11.60 -18.70 3.68
CA SER A 16 -10.66 -17.69 4.22
C SER A 16 -9.42 -17.50 3.37
N TRP A 17 -8.90 -18.57 2.75
CA TRP A 17 -7.76 -18.47 1.85
C TRP A 17 -8.10 -17.75 0.54
N LYS A 18 -9.27 -18.06 -0.05
CA LYS A 18 -9.80 -17.32 -1.21
C LYS A 18 -10.04 -15.84 -0.90
N VAL A 19 -10.58 -15.53 0.28
CA VAL A 19 -10.80 -14.15 0.74
C VAL A 19 -9.47 -13.39 0.87
N LEU A 20 -8.45 -13.99 1.49
CA LEU A 20 -7.12 -13.37 1.59
C LEU A 20 -6.50 -13.09 0.21
N LEU A 21 -6.65 -14.03 -0.72
CA LEU A 21 -6.16 -13.91 -2.09
C LEU A 21 -6.90 -12.79 -2.84
N ALA A 22 -8.22 -12.73 -2.72
CA ALA A 22 -9.03 -11.64 -3.29
C ALA A 22 -8.63 -10.27 -2.72
N LEU A 23 -8.41 -10.18 -1.40
CA LEU A 23 -7.95 -8.96 -0.75
C LEU A 23 -6.59 -8.48 -1.28
N ARG A 24 -5.65 -9.42 -1.51
CA ARG A 24 -4.34 -9.09 -2.10
C ARG A 24 -4.45 -8.61 -3.54
N ILE A 25 -5.32 -9.22 -4.35
CA ILE A 25 -5.56 -8.77 -5.73
C ILE A 25 -6.14 -7.36 -5.73
N LEU A 26 -7.13 -7.08 -4.87
CA LEU A 26 -7.70 -5.74 -4.74
C LEU A 26 -6.66 -4.72 -4.27
N ALA A 27 -5.83 -5.07 -3.27
CA ALA A 27 -4.75 -4.22 -2.80
C ALA A 27 -3.71 -3.94 -3.89
N PHE A 28 -3.34 -4.96 -4.67
CA PHE A 28 -2.46 -4.83 -5.83
C PHE A 28 -3.01 -3.85 -6.86
N ILE A 29 -4.27 -4.00 -7.27
CA ILE A 29 -4.91 -3.11 -8.25
C ILE A 29 -4.97 -1.68 -7.71
N ALA A 30 -5.36 -1.49 -6.44
CA ALA A 30 -5.47 -0.18 -5.83
C ALA A 30 -4.12 0.55 -5.75
N THR A 31 -3.08 -0.12 -5.26
CA THR A 31 -1.72 0.45 -5.15
C THR A 31 -1.09 0.70 -6.51
N LEU A 32 -1.29 -0.20 -7.48
CA LEU A 32 -0.81 -0.01 -8.85
C LEU A 32 -1.51 1.17 -9.54
N ALA A 33 -2.84 1.29 -9.41
CA ALA A 33 -3.58 2.42 -9.93
C ALA A 33 -3.11 3.74 -9.30
N ALA A 34 -2.92 3.78 -7.98
CA ALA A 34 -2.40 4.95 -7.29
C ALA A 34 -0.99 5.35 -7.78
N ALA A 35 -0.09 4.38 -7.94
CA ALA A 35 1.26 4.62 -8.44
C ALA A 35 1.26 5.13 -9.90
N ILE A 36 0.44 4.54 -10.77
CA ILE A 36 0.34 4.95 -12.18
C ILE A 36 -0.27 6.34 -12.30
N VAL A 37 -1.40 6.60 -11.64
CA VAL A 37 -2.08 7.90 -11.72
C VAL A 37 -1.16 9.00 -11.20
N MET A 38 -0.49 8.79 -10.07
CA MET A 38 0.43 9.78 -9.51
C MET A 38 1.74 9.90 -10.30
N GLY A 39 2.30 8.79 -10.77
CA GLY A 39 3.57 8.74 -11.50
C GLY A 39 3.49 9.28 -12.93
N LEU A 40 2.34 9.13 -13.59
CA LEU A 40 2.05 9.73 -14.89
C LEU A 40 1.50 11.16 -14.78
N ASN A 41 1.26 11.65 -13.55
CA ASN A 41 0.72 12.98 -13.34
C ASN A 41 1.77 14.04 -13.69
N LYS A 42 1.55 14.70 -14.83
CA LYS A 42 2.35 15.81 -15.31
C LYS A 42 1.39 16.89 -15.82
N GLU A 43 1.59 18.12 -15.36
CA GLU A 43 0.87 19.26 -15.90
C GLU A 43 1.84 20.41 -16.14
N THR A 44 1.89 20.90 -17.38
CA THR A 44 2.71 22.05 -17.77
C THR A 44 1.79 23.24 -17.99
N LYS A 45 2.02 24.35 -17.27
CA LYS A 45 1.29 25.60 -17.46
C LYS A 45 2.25 26.77 -17.61
N THR A 46 1.95 27.63 -18.57
CA THR A 46 2.60 28.94 -18.72
C THR A 46 2.01 29.89 -17.69
N LEU A 47 2.78 30.22 -16.65
CA LEU A 47 2.38 31.18 -15.63
C LEU A 47 3.22 32.44 -15.79
N VAL A 48 2.65 33.62 -15.51
CA VAL A 48 3.42 34.88 -15.54
C VAL A 48 4.17 34.98 -14.22
N VAL A 49 5.50 34.85 -14.24
CA VAL A 49 6.34 34.72 -13.03
C VAL A 49 6.94 36.07 -12.61
N ALA A 50 6.98 37.05 -13.51
CA ALA A 50 7.31 38.43 -13.17
C ALA A 50 6.65 39.40 -14.15
N THR A 51 6.35 40.62 -13.71
CA THR A 51 6.05 41.74 -14.60
C THR A 51 7.12 42.79 -14.32
N ILE A 52 7.97 43.08 -15.31
CA ILE A 52 9.01 44.10 -15.21
C ILE A 52 8.51 45.29 -16.03
N GLY A 53 8.12 46.38 -15.37
CA GLY A 53 7.45 47.51 -16.03
C GLY A 53 6.03 47.14 -16.50
N THR A 54 5.78 47.19 -17.82
CA THR A 54 4.50 46.86 -18.49
C THR A 54 4.50 45.54 -19.26
N VAL A 55 5.60 44.76 -19.21
CA VAL A 55 5.76 43.52 -19.99
C VAL A 55 5.61 42.29 -19.10
N PRO A 56 4.61 41.40 -19.34
CA PRO A 56 4.43 40.18 -18.56
C PRO A 56 5.45 39.10 -18.97
N ILE A 57 6.38 38.76 -18.07
CA ILE A 57 7.34 37.67 -18.22
C ILE A 57 6.61 36.35 -17.94
N LYS A 58 6.28 35.63 -19.00
CA LYS A 58 5.66 34.30 -18.93
C LYS A 58 6.74 33.25 -18.73
N ALA A 59 6.72 32.51 -17.62
CA ALA A 59 7.53 31.31 -17.44
C ALA A 59 6.65 30.06 -17.47
N THR A 60 7.07 29.06 -18.24
CA THR A 60 6.51 27.72 -18.25
C THR A 60 6.86 27.03 -16.94
N LEU A 61 5.94 27.05 -15.96
CA LEU A 61 6.07 26.25 -14.76
C LEU A 61 5.49 24.87 -15.05
N THR A 62 6.36 23.86 -15.03
CA THR A 62 5.95 22.46 -15.13
C THR A 62 5.85 21.92 -13.73
N ALA A 63 4.66 21.52 -13.30
CA ALA A 63 4.49 20.76 -12.07
C ALA A 63 4.62 19.27 -12.41
N LYS A 64 5.75 18.65 -12.04
CA LYS A 64 5.95 17.20 -12.12
C LYS A 64 5.88 16.59 -10.73
N PHE A 65 5.44 15.32 -10.65
CA PHE A 65 5.53 14.56 -9.41
C PHE A 65 6.97 14.47 -8.86
N GLN A 66 7.98 14.55 -9.75
CA GLN A 66 9.40 14.50 -9.42
C GLN A 66 9.90 15.73 -8.66
N ASP A 67 9.20 16.86 -8.76
CA ASP A 67 9.60 18.10 -8.09
C ASP A 67 9.24 18.09 -6.60
N THR A 68 8.41 17.13 -6.17
CA THR A 68 7.97 16.98 -4.78
C THR A 68 8.43 15.63 -4.22
N PRO A 69 9.39 15.60 -3.29
CA PRO A 69 9.95 14.35 -2.76
C PRO A 69 8.88 13.46 -2.08
N ALA A 70 7.82 14.04 -1.52
CA ALA A 70 6.71 13.29 -0.94
C ALA A 70 5.92 12.48 -1.99
N PHE A 71 5.66 13.05 -3.17
CA PHE A 71 4.97 12.33 -4.24
C PHE A 71 5.87 11.26 -4.87
N VAL A 72 7.18 11.50 -4.92
CA VAL A 72 8.15 10.47 -5.34
C VAL A 72 8.14 9.30 -4.37
N PHE A 73 8.24 9.58 -3.07
CA PHE A 73 8.18 8.55 -2.04
C PHE A 73 6.86 7.77 -2.09
N PHE A 74 5.74 8.45 -2.35
CA PHE A 74 4.44 7.83 -2.55
C PHE A 74 4.41 6.83 -3.71
N VAL A 75 4.94 7.21 -4.87
CA VAL A 75 4.97 6.33 -6.05
C VAL A 75 5.87 5.12 -5.80
N ILE A 76 7.06 5.33 -5.22
CA ILE A 76 8.02 4.26 -4.92
C ILE A 76 7.42 3.28 -3.91
N ALA A 77 6.83 3.77 -2.82
CA ALA A 77 6.20 2.93 -1.81
C ALA A 77 5.08 2.07 -2.40
N ASN A 78 4.16 2.67 -3.17
CA ASN A 78 3.07 1.92 -3.81
C ASN A 78 3.59 0.88 -4.83
N ALA A 79 4.67 1.20 -5.57
CA ALA A 79 5.32 0.25 -6.48
C ALA A 79 5.94 -0.95 -5.74
N MET A 80 6.63 -0.71 -4.62
CA MET A 80 7.18 -1.79 -3.78
C MET A 80 6.08 -2.70 -3.22
N VAL A 81 4.99 -2.12 -2.73
CA VAL A 81 3.84 -2.88 -2.21
C VAL A 81 3.15 -3.68 -3.32
N SER A 82 3.03 -3.10 -4.51
CA SER A 82 2.49 -3.79 -5.68
C SER A 82 3.35 -5.00 -6.07
N PHE A 83 4.67 -4.83 -6.13
CA PHE A 83 5.61 -5.93 -6.37
C PHE A 83 5.52 -7.02 -5.30
N HIS A 84 5.45 -6.65 -4.02
CA HIS A 84 5.27 -7.58 -2.90
C HIS A 84 3.98 -8.39 -3.05
N ASN A 85 2.85 -7.74 -3.33
CA ASN A 85 1.58 -8.44 -3.52
C ASN A 85 1.62 -9.39 -4.72
N LEU A 86 2.25 -8.99 -5.83
CA LEU A 86 2.43 -9.85 -6.99
C LEU A 86 3.30 -11.09 -6.66
N LEU A 87 4.41 -10.88 -5.96
CA LEU A 87 5.29 -11.97 -5.51
C LEU A 87 4.54 -12.94 -4.59
N MET A 88 3.74 -12.41 -3.66
CA MET A 88 2.92 -13.22 -2.76
C MET A 88 1.88 -14.07 -3.51
N ILE A 89 1.23 -13.51 -4.52
CA ILE A 89 0.29 -14.24 -5.39
C ILE A 89 1.04 -15.34 -6.17
N ALA A 90 2.20 -15.02 -6.75
CA ALA A 90 3.01 -15.98 -7.50
C ALA A 90 3.49 -17.14 -6.62
N LEU A 91 4.01 -16.85 -5.42
CA LEU A 91 4.41 -17.86 -4.45
C LEU A 91 3.24 -18.76 -4.06
N GLN A 92 2.04 -18.20 -3.93
CA GLN A 92 0.84 -18.95 -3.59
C GLN A 92 0.45 -19.96 -4.68
N ILE A 93 0.61 -19.60 -5.95
CA ILE A 93 0.33 -20.46 -7.10
C ILE A 93 1.40 -21.55 -7.25
N PHE A 94 2.68 -21.16 -7.13
CA PHE A 94 3.82 -22.04 -7.42
C PHE A 94 4.19 -22.97 -6.25
N SER A 95 4.01 -22.53 -5.00
CA SER A 95 4.53 -23.24 -3.82
C SER A 95 3.61 -24.30 -3.22
N ARG A 96 2.77 -24.98 -4.01
CA ARG A 96 1.94 -26.10 -3.51
C ARG A 96 2.77 -27.27 -2.92
N LYS A 97 4.10 -27.28 -3.08
CA LYS A 97 5.01 -28.39 -2.72
C LYS A 97 6.06 -28.13 -1.63
N LEU A 98 6.20 -26.93 -1.04
CA LEU A 98 7.32 -26.64 -0.12
C LEU A 98 6.93 -26.70 1.35
N GLU A 99 7.60 -27.59 2.08
CA GLU A 99 7.24 -28.19 3.37
C GLU A 99 7.66 -27.39 4.61
N TYR A 100 7.66 -26.05 4.53
CA TYR A 100 7.98 -25.15 5.67
C TYR A 100 6.88 -24.12 5.86
N LYS A 101 5.77 -24.51 6.51
CA LYS A 101 4.58 -23.64 6.71
C LYS A 101 4.77 -22.58 7.80
N GLY A 102 5.43 -22.89 8.92
CA GLY A 102 5.55 -21.98 10.07
C GLY A 102 6.40 -20.73 9.78
N PHE A 103 7.66 -20.92 9.38
CA PHE A 103 8.59 -19.82 9.08
C PHE A 103 8.10 -18.93 7.93
N ARG A 104 7.45 -19.54 6.92
CA ARG A 104 6.83 -18.82 5.79
C ARG A 104 5.66 -17.95 6.24
N LEU A 105 4.80 -18.42 7.14
CA LEU A 105 3.68 -17.62 7.64
C LEU A 105 4.17 -16.41 8.45
N LEU A 106 5.22 -16.61 9.26
CA LEU A 106 5.84 -15.55 10.04
C LEU A 106 6.47 -14.47 9.15
N SER A 107 7.29 -14.87 8.17
CA SER A 107 7.97 -13.91 7.28
C SER A 107 6.99 -13.09 6.46
N VAL A 108 5.90 -13.71 5.99
CA VAL A 108 4.83 -13.03 5.25
C VAL A 108 4.10 -12.02 6.12
N ALA A 109 3.75 -12.38 7.37
CA ALA A 109 3.05 -11.47 8.28
C ALA A 109 3.91 -10.24 8.61
N ILE A 110 5.21 -10.41 8.83
CA ILE A 110 6.14 -9.29 9.09
C ILE A 110 6.25 -8.40 7.84
N LEU A 111 6.44 -8.99 6.67
CA LEU A 111 6.60 -8.23 5.43
C LEU A 111 5.31 -7.50 5.03
N ASP A 112 4.14 -8.08 5.27
CA ASP A 112 2.84 -7.41 5.08
C ASP A 112 2.72 -6.18 6.00
N MET A 113 3.09 -6.32 7.27
CA MET A 113 3.03 -5.23 8.24
C MET A 113 3.97 -4.09 7.87
N LEU A 114 5.22 -4.40 7.49
CA LEU A 114 6.19 -3.41 7.01
C LEU A 114 5.67 -2.64 5.79
N ASN A 115 5.09 -3.36 4.83
CA ASN A 115 4.50 -2.74 3.64
C ASN A 115 3.29 -1.87 3.98
N ALA A 116 2.41 -2.30 4.90
CA ALA A 116 1.28 -1.50 5.37
C ALA A 116 1.73 -0.21 6.05
N THR A 117 2.77 -0.26 6.88
CA THR A 117 3.34 0.95 7.51
C THR A 117 4.01 1.87 6.50
N LEU A 118 4.72 1.30 5.52
CA LEU A 118 5.41 2.05 4.48
C LEU A 118 4.43 2.85 3.61
N VAL A 119 3.38 2.19 3.10
CA VAL A 119 2.37 2.87 2.26
C VAL A 119 1.55 3.88 3.04
N SER A 120 1.28 3.63 4.33
CA SER A 120 0.62 4.61 5.21
C SER A 120 1.48 5.87 5.40
N ALA A 121 2.77 5.71 5.71
CA ALA A 121 3.69 6.84 5.86
C ALA A 121 3.78 7.66 4.56
N ALA A 122 3.91 6.98 3.41
CA ALA A 122 3.92 7.59 2.10
C ALA A 122 2.61 8.36 1.78
N ALA A 123 1.45 7.75 2.04
CA ALA A 123 0.15 8.38 1.82
C ALA A 123 -0.02 9.64 2.66
N ASN A 124 0.33 9.58 3.95
CA ASN A 124 0.23 10.73 4.85
C ASN A 124 1.17 11.87 4.43
N ALA A 125 2.40 11.57 4.02
CA ALA A 125 3.33 12.57 3.50
C ALA A 125 2.79 13.26 2.23
N ALA A 126 2.20 12.47 1.33
CA ALA A 126 1.59 12.99 0.11
C ALA A 126 0.35 13.85 0.40
N VAL A 127 -0.50 13.46 1.36
CA VAL A 127 -1.64 14.28 1.82
C VAL A 127 -1.16 15.62 2.37
N PHE A 128 -0.12 15.61 3.20
CA PHE A 128 0.40 16.85 3.78
C PHE A 128 0.82 17.86 2.69
N ILE A 129 1.55 17.40 1.66
CA ILE A 129 1.89 18.28 0.54
C ILE A 129 0.68 18.64 -0.31
N ALA A 130 -0.28 17.74 -0.50
CA ALA A 130 -1.52 18.04 -1.22
C ALA A 130 -2.35 19.12 -0.52
N GLU A 131 -2.44 19.08 0.81
CA GLU A 131 -3.11 20.11 1.62
C GLU A 131 -2.37 21.45 1.55
N LEU A 132 -1.03 21.45 1.59
CA LEU A 132 -0.25 22.67 1.32
C LEU A 132 -0.49 23.19 -0.10
N GLY A 133 -0.60 22.32 -1.09
CA GLY A 133 -0.90 22.68 -2.47
C GLY A 133 -2.29 23.29 -2.66
N LYS A 134 -3.30 22.81 -1.90
CA LYS A 134 -4.69 23.25 -1.98
C LYS A 134 -4.97 24.51 -1.15
N ASN A 135 -4.54 24.51 0.11
CA ASN A 135 -4.88 25.58 1.05
C ASN A 135 -3.78 26.66 1.11
N GLY A 136 -2.53 26.30 0.81
CA GLY A 136 -1.37 27.18 1.01
C GLY A 136 -1.07 27.40 2.48
N ASN A 137 0.04 28.10 2.76
CA ASN A 137 0.37 28.57 4.10
C ASN A 137 1.05 29.94 4.02
N LYS A 138 0.34 30.99 4.46
CA LYS A 138 0.84 32.37 4.44
C LYS A 138 2.08 32.55 5.32
N HIS A 139 2.14 31.87 6.47
CA HIS A 139 3.27 31.98 7.40
C HIS A 139 4.55 31.36 6.82
N ALA A 140 4.43 30.28 6.04
CA ALA A 140 5.54 29.64 5.33
C ALA A 140 5.76 30.21 3.91
N LYS A 141 5.04 31.27 3.52
CA LYS A 141 5.03 31.83 2.14
C LYS A 141 4.72 30.79 1.06
N TRP A 142 3.96 29.75 1.40
CA TRP A 142 3.55 28.70 0.46
C TRP A 142 2.27 29.13 -0.25
N ASN A 143 2.36 29.37 -1.55
CA ASN A 143 1.22 29.79 -2.34
C ASN A 143 0.38 28.59 -2.81
N LYS A 144 -0.92 28.80 -3.05
CA LYS A 144 -1.82 27.75 -3.55
C LYS A 144 -1.40 27.32 -4.96
N VAL A 145 -1.06 26.05 -5.12
CA VAL A 145 -0.63 25.45 -6.39
C VAL A 145 -1.85 24.94 -7.16
N CYS A 146 -2.84 24.36 -6.46
CA CYS A 146 -4.02 23.76 -7.10
C CYS A 146 -4.94 24.76 -7.81
N ASP A 147 -4.87 26.06 -7.47
CA ASP A 147 -5.59 27.12 -8.19
C ASP A 147 -5.06 27.32 -9.62
N ARG A 148 -3.80 26.96 -9.87
CA ARG A 148 -3.13 27.09 -11.18
C ARG A 148 -3.06 25.76 -11.94
N PHE A 149 -2.93 24.65 -11.22
CA PHE A 149 -2.77 23.29 -11.75
C PHE A 149 -3.90 22.38 -11.27
N SER A 150 -5.13 22.70 -11.68
CA SER A 150 -6.32 22.02 -11.19
C SER A 150 -6.41 20.56 -11.63
N ILE A 151 -5.96 20.24 -12.85
CA ILE A 151 -6.01 18.87 -13.40
C ILE A 151 -4.99 17.99 -12.66
N TYR A 152 -3.78 18.49 -12.44
CA TYR A 152 -2.77 17.83 -11.64
C TYR A 152 -3.27 17.52 -10.24
N CYS A 153 -3.89 18.51 -9.57
CA CYS A 153 -4.41 18.31 -8.24
C CYS A 153 -5.61 17.36 -8.21
N ASP A 154 -6.46 17.33 -9.23
CA ASP A 154 -7.60 16.41 -9.27
C ASP A 154 -7.15 14.96 -9.50
N HIS A 155 -6.22 14.72 -10.42
CA HIS A 155 -5.58 13.41 -10.59
C HIS A 155 -4.82 12.98 -9.32
N GLY A 156 -4.11 13.92 -8.67
CA GLY A 156 -3.42 13.66 -7.41
C GLY A 156 -4.38 13.26 -6.28
N ARG A 157 -5.54 13.93 -6.16
CA ARG A 157 -6.60 13.56 -5.22
C ARG A 157 -7.14 12.16 -5.51
N GLY A 158 -7.39 11.83 -6.77
CA GLY A 158 -7.81 10.48 -7.18
C GLY A 158 -6.78 9.42 -6.78
N ALA A 159 -5.49 9.67 -7.02
CA ALA A 159 -4.41 8.78 -6.63
C ALA A 159 -4.32 8.61 -5.10
N LEU A 160 -4.48 9.68 -4.33
CA LEU A 160 -4.50 9.62 -2.86
C LEU A 160 -5.65 8.75 -2.35
N ILE A 161 -6.88 8.96 -2.85
CA ILE A 161 -8.05 8.16 -2.47
C ILE A 161 -7.79 6.67 -2.77
N ALA A 162 -7.26 6.36 -3.96
CA ALA A 162 -6.89 5.00 -4.32
C ALA A 162 -5.84 4.42 -3.37
N ALA A 163 -4.81 5.17 -2.99
CA ALA A 163 -3.80 4.69 -2.04
C ALA A 163 -4.35 4.49 -0.63
N PHE A 164 -5.20 5.37 -0.10
CA PHE A 164 -5.85 5.13 1.20
C PHE A 164 -6.71 3.88 1.20
N SER A 165 -7.42 3.61 0.09
CA SER A 165 -8.14 2.34 -0.06
C SER A 165 -7.16 1.15 -0.04
N GLY A 166 -5.99 1.27 -0.69
CA GLY A 166 -4.91 0.30 -0.64
C GLY A 166 -4.34 0.09 0.77
N VAL A 167 -4.15 1.16 1.56
CA VAL A 167 -3.70 1.10 2.97
C VAL A 167 -4.69 0.28 3.79
N ILE A 168 -6.00 0.56 3.68
CA ILE A 168 -7.05 -0.16 4.41
C ILE A 168 -7.02 -1.65 4.02
N LEU A 169 -6.92 -1.96 2.73
CA LEU A 169 -6.82 -3.34 2.26
C LEU A 169 -5.56 -4.05 2.78
N MET A 170 -4.41 -3.37 2.81
CA MET A 170 -3.16 -3.92 3.36
C MET A 170 -3.25 -4.16 4.87
N LEU A 171 -3.94 -3.29 5.62
CA LEU A 171 -4.20 -3.49 7.05
C LEU A 171 -5.08 -4.71 7.29
N LEU A 172 -6.13 -4.90 6.47
CA LEU A 172 -6.98 -6.09 6.55
C LEU A 172 -6.21 -7.36 6.19
N VAL A 173 -5.36 -7.33 5.15
CA VAL A 173 -4.45 -8.45 4.81
C VAL A 173 -3.54 -8.78 6.00
N SER A 174 -2.92 -7.77 6.59
CA SER A 174 -2.02 -7.93 7.74
C SER A 174 -2.75 -8.50 8.96
N ALA A 175 -3.95 -8.00 9.27
CA ALA A 175 -4.77 -8.51 10.38
C ALA A 175 -5.15 -9.98 10.19
N VAL A 176 -5.52 -10.38 8.97
CA VAL A 176 -5.81 -11.79 8.65
C VAL A 176 -4.54 -12.64 8.73
N SER A 177 -3.40 -12.17 8.22
CA SER A 177 -2.10 -12.85 8.30
C SER A 177 -1.69 -13.09 9.76
N ILE A 178 -1.80 -12.08 10.63
CA ILE A 178 -1.49 -12.18 12.07
C ILE A 178 -2.45 -13.13 12.78
N SER A 179 -3.75 -13.05 12.49
CA SER A 179 -4.75 -13.93 13.08
C SER A 179 -4.44 -15.41 12.77
N ARG A 180 -4.02 -15.70 11.54
CA ARG A 180 -3.60 -17.05 11.13
C ARG A 180 -2.35 -17.51 11.86
N LEU A 181 -1.38 -16.62 12.04
CA LEU A 181 -0.15 -16.90 12.78
C LEU A 181 -0.43 -17.17 14.27
N SER A 182 -1.29 -16.37 14.91
CA SER A 182 -1.69 -16.55 16.30
C SER A 182 -2.37 -17.90 16.52
N ILE A 183 -3.30 -18.29 15.64
CA ILE A 183 -3.94 -19.61 15.69
C ILE A 183 -2.91 -20.74 15.52
N TYR A 184 -1.96 -20.59 14.59
CA TYR A 184 -0.92 -21.59 14.37
C TYR A 184 0.02 -21.71 15.58
N SER A 185 0.43 -20.58 16.16
CA SER A 185 1.25 -20.53 17.37
C SER A 185 0.55 -21.19 18.54
N ASN A 186 -0.72 -20.87 18.78
CA ASN A 186 -1.50 -21.46 19.87
C ASN A 186 -1.66 -22.98 19.69
N LYS A 187 -1.94 -23.45 18.47
CA LYS A 187 -2.01 -24.88 18.16
C LYS A 187 -0.68 -25.60 18.38
N SER A 188 0.45 -24.95 18.03
CA SER A 188 1.78 -25.49 18.32
C SER A 188 2.00 -25.64 19.82
N SER A 189 1.65 -24.63 20.63
CA SER A 189 1.74 -24.67 22.09
C SER A 189 0.85 -25.76 22.70
N THR A 190 -0.39 -25.93 22.22
CA THR A 190 -1.28 -27.01 22.69
C THR A 190 -0.76 -28.40 22.30
N SER A 191 -0.19 -28.56 21.10
CA SER A 191 0.40 -29.83 20.67
C SER A 191 1.66 -30.19 21.47
N THR A 192 2.50 -29.20 21.81
CA THR A 192 3.64 -29.41 22.71
C THR A 192 3.17 -29.77 24.13
N ALA A 193 2.14 -29.10 24.66
CA ALA A 193 1.59 -29.43 25.97
C ALA A 193 0.96 -30.84 26.03
N ALA A 194 0.27 -31.27 24.97
CA ALA A 194 -0.32 -32.61 24.89
C ALA A 194 0.73 -33.73 24.75
N ALA A 195 1.86 -33.46 24.07
CA ALA A 195 2.96 -34.41 23.95
C ALA A 195 3.72 -34.62 25.28
N VAL A 196 3.75 -33.60 26.15
CA VAL A 196 4.40 -33.67 27.48
C VAL A 196 3.46 -34.30 28.53
N ALA A 197 2.15 -34.30 28.29
CA ALA A 197 1.14 -34.87 29.20
C ALA A 197 0.80 -36.36 28.93
N SER A 198 1.42 -36.99 27.92
CA SER A 198 1.26 -38.42 27.67
C SER A 198 2.35 -39.18 28.45
N PRO A 199 2.00 -40.05 29.42
CA PRO A 199 2.97 -40.78 30.26
C PRO A 199 3.77 -41.84 29.50
#